data_AF-A0A091MVP0-F1
#
_entry.id   AF-A0A091MVP0-F1
#
_cell.length_a   1.000
_cell.length_b   1.000
_cell.length_c   1.000
_cell.angle_alpha   90.00
_cell.angle_beta   90.00
_cell.angle_gamma   90.00
#
_symmetry.space_group_name_H-M   'P 1'
#
loop_
_entity.id
_entity.type
_entity.pdbx_description
1 polymer ?
#
loop_
_entity_poly.entity_id
_entity_poly.type
_entity_poly.pdbx_seq_one_letter_code
_entity_poly.pdbx_strand_id
1 'polypeptide(L)'
;RVYNYDPLTQLKNVRANCYGKYIALRGTVVRVSNIKPLCTKLAFVCGTCGDVQSVPLPDGKYTLPTKCLIPECRGRTFTADRSSPLTTTVDWQSVK
;
A
#
# COMPACT_ATOMS: atom_id res chain seq x y z
N ARG A 1 12.28 -14.87 1.20
CA ARG A 1 12.56 -14.07 -0.02
C ARG A 1 13.00 -15.05 -1.10
N VAL A 2 12.39 -14.99 -2.29
CA VAL A 2 12.69 -15.91 -3.41
C VAL A 2 13.85 -15.32 -4.23
N TYR A 3 14.82 -16.16 -4.58
CA TYR A 3 15.99 -15.80 -5.39
C TYR A 3 16.22 -16.89 -6.44
N ASN A 4 16.95 -16.58 -7.52
CA ASN A 4 17.31 -17.53 -8.59
C ASN A 4 16.08 -18.25 -9.20
N TYR A 5 15.00 -17.51 -9.44
CA TYR A 5 13.82 -18.04 -10.11
C TYR A 5 14.03 -18.08 -11.62
N ASP A 6 13.84 -19.26 -12.21
CA ASP A 6 13.84 -19.48 -13.65
C ASP A 6 12.41 -19.75 -14.17
N PRO A 7 12.08 -19.34 -15.41
CA PRO A 7 12.96 -18.75 -16.42
C PRO A 7 13.07 -17.21 -16.36
N LEU A 8 14.22 -16.67 -16.79
CA LEU A 8 14.40 -15.24 -17.01
C LEU A 8 13.51 -14.71 -18.15
N THR A 9 12.64 -13.75 -17.83
CA THR A 9 11.79 -13.05 -18.80
C THR A 9 12.53 -11.84 -19.36
N GLN A 10 12.68 -11.76 -20.68
CA GLN A 10 13.20 -10.54 -21.31
C GLN A 10 12.17 -9.41 -21.18
N LEU A 11 12.62 -8.17 -20.93
CA LEU A 11 11.72 -7.03 -20.72
C LEU A 11 10.72 -6.84 -21.87
N LYS A 12 11.16 -7.05 -23.12
CA LYS A 12 10.32 -6.98 -24.34
C LYS A 12 9.18 -8.02 -24.38
N ASN A 13 9.29 -9.09 -23.59
CA ASN A 13 8.31 -10.17 -23.50
C ASN A 13 7.33 -10.00 -22.34
N VAL A 14 7.47 -8.95 -21.51
CA VAL A 14 6.51 -8.65 -20.45
C VAL A 14 5.21 -8.15 -21.08
N ARG A 15 4.15 -8.93 -20.95
CA ARG A 15 2.82 -8.64 -21.52
C ARG A 15 1.73 -8.84 -20.46
N ALA A 16 0.47 -8.56 -20.82
CA ALA A 16 -0.67 -8.68 -19.92
C ALA A 16 -0.86 -10.10 -19.34
N ASN A 17 -0.40 -11.14 -20.04
CA ASN A 17 -0.43 -12.53 -19.55
C ASN A 17 0.47 -12.78 -18.31
N CYS A 18 1.38 -11.84 -17.99
CA CYS A 18 2.21 -11.84 -16.78
C CYS A 18 1.51 -11.19 -15.57
N TYR A 19 0.34 -10.58 -15.75
CA TYR A 19 -0.36 -9.91 -14.66
C TYR A 19 -0.69 -10.88 -13.52
N GLY A 20 -0.41 -10.48 -12.28
CA GLY A 20 -0.60 -11.30 -11.08
C GLY A 20 0.37 -12.47 -10.92
N LYS A 21 1.39 -12.59 -11.80
CA LYS A 21 2.39 -13.66 -11.74
C LYS A 21 3.75 -13.16 -11.25
N TYR A 22 4.51 -14.06 -10.65
CA TYR A 22 5.91 -13.83 -10.33
C TYR A 22 6.76 -14.03 -11.60
N ILE A 23 7.62 -13.06 -11.93
CA ILE A 23 8.53 -13.11 -13.08
C ILE A 23 9.95 -12.70 -12.65
N ALA A 24 10.97 -13.29 -13.27
CA ALA A 24 12.36 -12.84 -13.12
C ALA A 24 12.75 -11.97 -14.33
N LEU A 25 13.41 -10.84 -14.07
CA LEU A 25 13.85 -9.88 -15.09
C LEU A 25 15.36 -9.62 -14.96
N ARG A 26 16.04 -9.40 -16.09
CA ARG A 26 17.44 -8.94 -16.14
C ARG A 26 17.52 -7.70 -17.01
N GLY A 27 18.17 -6.65 -16.52
CA GLY A 27 18.37 -5.40 -17.24
C GLY A 27 19.30 -4.45 -16.51
N THR A 28 19.61 -3.33 -17.16
CA THR A 28 20.44 -2.25 -16.59
C THR A 28 19.53 -1.17 -16.02
N VAL A 29 19.72 -0.82 -14.77
CA VAL A 29 19.03 0.31 -14.13
C VAL A 29 19.70 1.61 -14.55
N VAL A 30 18.95 2.52 -15.14
CA VAL A 30 19.50 3.82 -15.62
C VAL A 30 19.11 4.98 -14.73
N ARG A 31 18.00 4.86 -13.99
CA ARG A 31 17.55 5.92 -13.08
C ARG A 31 16.77 5.35 -11.90
N VAL A 32 16.98 5.94 -10.74
CA VAL A 32 16.21 5.63 -9.51
C VAL A 32 15.58 6.92 -8.99
N SER A 33 14.35 6.86 -8.52
CA SER A 33 13.69 8.00 -7.86
C SER A 33 14.17 8.16 -6.41
N ASN A 34 13.99 9.35 -5.85
CA ASN A 34 14.06 9.52 -4.39
C ASN A 34 13.08 8.56 -3.70
N ILE A 35 13.42 8.17 -2.47
CA ILE A 35 12.53 7.40 -1.60
C ILE A 35 11.30 8.25 -1.30
N LYS A 36 10.12 7.64 -1.41
CA LYS A 36 8.85 8.23 -1.00
C LYS A 36 8.17 7.29 -0.01
N PRO A 37 7.60 7.77 1.10
CA PRO A 37 6.80 6.93 1.97
C PRO A 37 5.49 6.55 1.26
N LEU A 38 5.22 5.25 1.17
CA LEU A 38 3.95 4.68 0.71
C LEU A 38 3.13 4.25 1.92
N CYS A 39 1.96 4.85 2.13
CA CYS A 39 1.08 4.48 3.23
C CYS A 39 0.35 3.18 2.91
N THR A 40 0.61 2.12 3.69
CA THR A 40 0.00 0.79 3.52
C THR A 40 -1.19 0.59 4.45
N LYS A 41 -1.26 1.37 5.53
CA LYS A 41 -2.34 1.35 6.51
C LYS A 41 -2.46 2.75 7.12
N LEU A 42 -3.68 3.27 7.20
CA LEU A 42 -3.93 4.62 7.73
C LEU A 42 -4.93 4.57 8.88
N ALA A 43 -4.61 5.29 9.96
CA ALA A 43 -5.50 5.46 11.09
C ALA A 43 -6.54 6.56 10.82
N PHE A 44 -7.71 6.38 11.43
CA PHE A 44 -8.88 7.21 11.28
C PHE A 44 -9.56 7.38 12.64
N VAL A 45 -9.81 8.63 13.01
CA VAL A 45 -10.57 9.00 14.20
C VAL A 45 -12.04 9.11 13.84
N CYS A 46 -12.90 8.43 14.59
CA CYS A 46 -14.35 8.53 14.43
C CYS A 46 -14.83 9.92 14.89
N GLY A 47 -15.56 10.63 14.03
CA GLY A 47 -16.12 11.95 14.36
C GLY A 47 -17.26 11.91 15.39
N THR A 48 -17.76 10.74 15.77
CA THR A 48 -18.86 10.60 16.74
C THR A 48 -18.35 10.23 18.13
N CYS A 49 -17.54 9.17 18.25
CA CYS A 49 -17.05 8.68 19.54
C CYS A 49 -15.57 8.98 19.81
N GLY A 50 -14.84 9.52 18.84
CA GLY A 50 -13.39 9.78 18.97
C GLY A 50 -12.49 8.54 18.88
N ASP A 51 -13.07 7.35 18.72
CA ASP A 51 -12.29 6.11 18.65
C ASP A 51 -11.40 6.05 17.40
N VAL A 52 -10.23 5.42 17.54
CA VAL A 52 -9.23 5.31 16.49
C VAL A 52 -9.25 3.90 15.90
N GLN A 53 -9.52 3.81 14.61
CA GLN A 53 -9.43 2.57 13.84
C GLN A 53 -8.48 2.74 12.67
N SER A 54 -8.04 1.64 12.07
CA SER A 54 -7.07 1.67 10.98
C SER A 54 -7.52 0.82 9.80
N VAL A 55 -7.31 1.32 8.59
CA VAL A 55 -7.76 0.68 7.35
C VAL A 55 -6.55 0.41 6.44
N PRO A 56 -6.40 -0.80 5.87
CA PRO A 56 -5.38 -1.08 4.87
C PRO A 56 -5.63 -0.25 3.60
N LEU A 57 -4.57 0.25 2.98
CA LEU A 57 -4.60 1.03 1.75
C LEU A 57 -3.87 0.25 0.63
N PRO A 58 -4.56 -0.66 -0.10
CA PRO A 58 -3.96 -1.39 -1.21
C PRO A 58 -3.38 -0.43 -2.24
N ASP A 59 -2.15 -0.68 -2.68
CA ASP A 59 -1.39 0.19 -3.60
C ASP A 59 -1.24 1.65 -3.12
N GLY A 60 -1.44 1.93 -1.83
CA GLY A 60 -1.47 3.30 -1.30
C GLY A 60 -2.69 4.11 -1.69
N LYS A 61 -3.74 3.47 -2.22
CA LYS A 61 -5.00 4.14 -2.58
C LYS A 61 -5.79 4.49 -1.32
N TYR A 62 -6.12 5.77 -1.18
CA TYR A 62 -6.88 6.27 -0.04
C TYR A 62 -8.27 5.64 0.01
N THR A 63 -8.59 5.03 1.16
CA THR A 63 -9.86 4.35 1.42
C THR A 63 -10.33 4.72 2.82
N LEU A 64 -11.59 5.13 2.95
CA LEU A 64 -12.20 5.50 4.22
C LEU A 64 -12.88 4.28 4.88
N PRO A 65 -12.90 4.22 6.23
CA PRO A 65 -13.78 3.29 6.93
C PRO A 65 -15.25 3.60 6.61
N THR A 66 -16.08 2.56 6.48
CA THR A 66 -17.52 2.71 6.22
C THR A 66 -18.35 2.81 7.51
N LYS A 67 -17.84 2.32 8.63
CA LYS A 67 -18.48 2.34 9.95
C LYS A 67 -17.44 2.36 11.07
N CYS A 68 -17.85 2.80 12.25
CA CYS A 68 -17.05 2.67 13.46
C CYS A 68 -16.97 1.19 13.88
N LEU A 69 -15.85 0.77 14.48
CA LEU A 69 -15.69 -0.58 15.02
C LEU A 69 -16.29 -0.73 16.43
N ILE A 70 -16.51 0.37 17.14
CA ILE A 70 -17.20 0.34 18.43
C ILE A 70 -18.66 -0.08 18.21
N PRO A 71 -19.13 -1.18 18.83
CA PRO A 71 -20.49 -1.70 18.63
C PRO A 71 -21.61 -0.69 18.94
N GLU A 72 -21.43 0.10 19.99
CA GLU A 72 -22.40 1.12 20.43
C GLU A 72 -22.36 2.40 19.57
N CYS A 73 -21.34 2.56 18.72
CA CYS A 73 -21.16 3.75 17.90
C CYS A 73 -21.67 3.53 16.47
N ARG A 74 -22.62 4.37 16.04
CA ARG A 74 -23.13 4.39 14.66
C ARG A 74 -22.44 5.42 13.76
N GLY A 75 -21.28 5.92 14.18
CA GLY A 75 -20.52 6.95 13.48
C GLY A 75 -20.09 6.51 12.07
N ARG A 76 -20.22 7.43 11.11
CA ARG A 76 -19.86 7.23 9.69
C ARG A 76 -18.90 8.29 9.15
N THR A 77 -18.50 9.24 9.99
CA THR A 77 -17.57 10.31 9.65
C THR A 77 -16.21 9.98 10.25
N PHE A 78 -15.15 10.13 9.46
CA PHE A 78 -13.79 9.77 9.86
C PHE A 78 -12.78 10.80 9.40
N THR A 79 -11.85 11.14 10.28
CA THR A 79 -10.72 12.04 9.99
C THR A 79 -9.44 11.24 10.02
N ALA A 80 -8.60 11.37 8.99
CA ALA A 80 -7.31 10.67 8.93
C ALA A 80 -6.35 11.18 10.01
N ASP A 81 -5.74 10.26 10.76
CA ASP A 81 -4.68 10.54 11.73
C ASP A 81 -3.35 9.96 11.26
N ARG A 82 -2.50 10.84 10.69
CA ARG A 82 -1.19 10.46 10.14
C ARG A 82 -0.13 10.25 11.22
N SER A 83 -0.34 10.81 12.42
CA SER A 83 0.57 10.70 13.57
C SER A 83 0.33 9.47 14.43
N SER A 84 -0.81 8.80 14.24
CA SER A 84 -1.14 7.59 14.99
C SER A 84 -0.09 6.48 14.81
N PRO A 85 0.24 5.72 15.87
CA PRO A 85 1.06 4.51 15.75
C PRO A 85 0.38 3.41 14.91
N LEU A 86 -0.92 3.53 14.65
CA LEU A 86 -1.67 2.60 13.78
C LEU A 86 -1.54 2.93 12.29
N THR A 87 -0.93 4.07 11.94
CA THR A 87 -0.57 4.44 10.57
C THR A 87 0.78 3.83 10.23
N THR A 88 0.84 3.09 9.12
CA THR A 88 2.04 2.41 8.66
C THR A 88 2.41 2.90 7.26
N THR A 89 3.68 3.25 7.10
CA THR A 89 4.29 3.59 5.82
C THR A 89 5.46 2.65 5.54
N VAL A 90 5.72 2.42 4.27
CA VAL A 90 6.90 1.70 3.80
C VAL A 90 7.64 2.57 2.79
N ASP A 91 8.96 2.44 2.74
CA ASP A 91 9.76 3.16 1.74
C ASP A 91 9.50 2.60 0.34
N TRP A 92 9.16 3.49 -0.59
CA TRP A 92 8.92 3.16 -1.98
C TRP A 92 9.89 3.90 -2.90
N GLN A 93 10.44 3.17 -3.87
CA GLN A 93 11.25 3.71 -4.94
C GLN A 93 10.81 3.15 -6.28
N SER A 94 10.90 3.97 -7.31
CA SER A 94 10.68 3.55 -8.69
C SER A 94 12.02 3.51 -9.42
N VAL A 95 12.25 2.39 -10.10
CA VAL A 95 13.44 2.12 -10.90
C VAL A 95 13.04 2.14 -12.37
N LYS A 96 13.79 2.87 -13.20
CA LYS A 96 13.61 2.96 -14.65
C LYS A 96 14.80 2.36 -15.38
#